data_AF-A0A9X5BBZ9-F1
#
_entry.id   AF-A0A9X5BBZ9-F1
#
_cell.length_a   1.000
_cell.length_b   1.000
_cell.length_c   1.000
_cell.angle_alpha   90.00
_cell.angle_beta   90.00
_cell.angle_gamma   90.00
#
_symmetry.space_group_name_H-M   'P 1'
#
loop_
_entity.id
_entity.type
_entity.pdbx_description
1 polymer ?
#
loop_
_entity_poly.entity_id
_entity_poly.type
_entity_poly.pdbx_seq_one_letter_code
_entity_poly.pdbx_strand_id
1 'polypeptide(L)'
;MEILEWIRLILGGTLLLSGLIIFFVELYGIFHFHYVLNRMHAAATGDTLGISCSLIGLMIFCGLNFTTFKMMLVVAFLWFASPVSSHLLSNLEVTTNENLKKYCQVYENLSDLEKELKEEKNKEKAEEGKV
;
A
#
# COMPACT_ATOMS: atom_id res chain seq x y z
N MET A 1 21.79 -30.66 10.40
CA MET A 1 21.95 -29.22 10.63
C MET A 1 22.07 -28.46 9.31
N GLU A 2 22.81 -28.98 8.32
CA GLU A 2 22.88 -28.44 6.94
C GLU A 2 21.53 -28.20 6.23
N ILE A 3 20.59 -29.16 6.28
CA ILE A 3 19.32 -29.08 5.53
C ILE A 3 18.43 -27.90 5.94
N LEU A 4 18.43 -27.53 7.23
CA LEU A 4 17.66 -26.38 7.71
C LEU A 4 18.27 -25.07 7.22
N GLU A 5 19.58 -25.00 7.08
CA GLU A 5 20.28 -23.82 6.57
C GLU A 5 20.02 -23.63 5.09
N TRP A 6 20.06 -24.71 4.30
CA TRP A 6 19.70 -24.70 2.88
C TRP A 6 18.23 -24.29 2.66
N ILE A 7 17.29 -24.82 3.46
CA ILE A 7 15.88 -24.41 3.41
C ILE A 7 15.74 -22.92 3.72
N ARG A 8 16.43 -22.41 4.75
CA ARG A 8 16.40 -21.00 5.12
C ARG A 8 16.98 -20.10 4.03
N LEU A 9 18.03 -20.55 3.35
CA LEU A 9 18.67 -19.86 2.23
C LEU A 9 17.73 -19.75 1.03
N ILE A 10 17.10 -20.86 0.65
CA ILE A 10 16.17 -20.90 -0.49
C ILE A 10 14.94 -20.03 -0.18
N LEU A 11 14.37 -20.15 1.03
CA LEU A 11 13.18 -19.41 1.43
C LEU A 11 13.46 -17.90 1.51
N GLY A 12 14.52 -17.50 2.22
CA GLY A 12 14.92 -16.10 2.33
C GLY A 12 15.33 -15.49 1.00
N GLY A 13 16.05 -16.26 0.17
CA GLY A 13 16.47 -15.84 -1.17
C GLY A 13 15.28 -15.61 -2.10
N THR A 14 14.27 -16.49 -2.06
CA THR A 14 13.05 -16.32 -2.86
C THR A 14 12.27 -15.08 -2.42
N LEU A 15 12.17 -14.81 -1.11
CA LEU A 15 11.53 -13.60 -0.59
C LEU A 15 12.25 -12.31 -1.01
N LEU A 16 13.59 -12.29 -0.96
CA LEU A 16 14.37 -11.15 -1.43
C LEU A 16 14.20 -10.93 -2.93
N LEU A 17 14.16 -12.01 -3.71
CA LEU A 17 13.92 -11.94 -5.16
C LEU A 17 12.52 -11.36 -5.46
N SER A 18 11.50 -11.80 -4.72
CA SER A 18 10.14 -11.24 -4.86
C SER A 18 10.08 -9.77 -4.45
N GLY A 19 10.78 -9.39 -3.37
CA GLY A 19 10.90 -7.98 -2.96
C GLY A 19 11.50 -7.12 -4.07
N LEU A 20 12.56 -7.60 -4.73
CA LEU A 20 13.19 -6.91 -5.85
C LEU A 20 12.23 -6.73 -7.04
N ILE A 21 11.45 -7.76 -7.38
CA ILE A 21 10.45 -7.67 -8.46
C ILE A 21 9.39 -6.63 -8.11
N ILE A 22 8.94 -6.56 -6.85
CA ILE A 22 7.97 -5.55 -6.40
C ILE A 22 8.54 -4.14 -6.57
N PHE A 23 9.81 -3.90 -6.21
CA PHE A 23 10.46 -2.60 -6.45
C PHE A 23 10.51 -2.23 -7.93
N PHE A 24 10.75 -3.20 -8.82
CA PHE A 24 10.69 -2.94 -10.27
C PHE A 24 9.28 -2.55 -10.74
N VAL A 25 8.25 -3.22 -10.23
CA VAL A 25 6.84 -2.91 -10.54
C VAL A 25 6.47 -1.53 -10.00
N GLU A 26 6.92 -1.17 -8.80
CA GLU A 26 6.75 0.15 -8.21
C GLU A 26 7.38 1.25 -9.08
N LEU A 27 8.63 1.04 -9.49
CA LEU A 27 9.35 1.99 -10.35
C LEU A 27 8.58 2.20 -11.65
N TYR A 28 8.10 1.10 -12.26
CA TYR A 28 7.28 1.16 -13.47
C TYR A 28 5.95 1.89 -13.24
N GLY A 29 5.26 1.63 -12.13
CA GLY A 29 4.02 2.29 -11.75
C GLY A 29 4.19 3.81 -11.61
N ILE A 30 5.33 4.24 -11.07
CA ILE A 30 5.68 5.66 -10.95
C ILE A 30 5.75 6.38 -12.31
N PHE A 31 6.31 5.71 -13.33
CA PHE A 31 6.43 6.28 -14.67
C PHE A 31 5.13 6.20 -15.48
N HIS A 32 4.26 5.24 -15.19
CA HIS A 32 3.02 5.05 -15.95
C HIS A 32 1.90 6.01 -15.51
N PHE A 33 1.80 6.35 -14.23
CA PHE A 33 0.68 7.16 -13.73
C PHE A 33 0.86 8.67 -13.97
N HIS A 34 -0.09 9.25 -14.70
CA HIS A 34 -0.15 10.69 -14.98
C HIS A 34 -0.63 11.54 -13.80
N TYR A 35 -1.36 10.96 -12.83
CA TYR A 35 -1.91 11.69 -11.68
C TYR A 35 -1.01 11.58 -10.46
N VAL A 36 -0.76 12.71 -9.78
CA VAL A 36 0.25 12.83 -8.71
C VAL A 36 -0.08 11.97 -7.49
N LEU A 37 -1.34 11.96 -7.07
CA LEU A 37 -1.82 11.15 -5.95
C LEU A 37 -1.72 9.64 -6.25
N ASN A 38 -2.03 9.26 -7.50
CA ASN A 38 -1.97 7.86 -7.92
C ASN A 38 -0.51 7.37 -8.01
N ARG A 39 0.41 8.25 -8.45
CA ARG A 39 1.84 7.98 -8.44
C ARG A 39 2.39 7.79 -7.03
N MET A 40 2.03 8.66 -6.08
CA MET A 40 2.47 8.51 -4.69
C MET A 40 1.81 7.32 -3.98
N HIS A 41 0.55 7.00 -4.28
CA HIS A 41 -0.09 5.80 -3.74
C HIS A 41 0.58 4.52 -4.27
N ALA A 42 0.89 4.47 -5.56
CA ALA A 42 1.65 3.36 -6.17
C ALA A 42 3.05 3.22 -5.54
N ALA A 43 3.75 4.33 -5.34
CA ALA A 43 5.05 4.36 -4.65
C ALA A 43 4.94 3.82 -3.21
N ALA A 44 4.03 4.39 -2.40
CA ALA A 44 3.87 3.99 -1.00
C ALA A 44 3.44 2.52 -0.84
N THR A 45 2.61 2.01 -1.74
CA THR A 45 2.17 0.61 -1.74
C THR A 45 3.31 -0.33 -2.16
N GLY A 46 4.09 0.07 -3.16
CA GLY A 46 5.30 -0.64 -3.58
C GLY A 46 6.34 -0.70 -2.47
N ASP A 47 6.64 0.43 -1.84
CA ASP A 47 7.59 0.53 -0.74
C ASP A 47 7.15 -0.34 0.44
N THR A 48 5.89 -0.23 0.87
CA THR A 48 5.40 -1.01 2.03
C THR A 48 5.43 -2.51 1.78
N LEU A 49 5.08 -2.99 0.57
CA LEU A 49 5.13 -4.42 0.23
C LEU A 49 6.55 -4.92 -0.07
N GLY A 50 7.33 -4.15 -0.83
CA GLY A 50 8.70 -4.48 -1.22
C GLY A 50 9.64 -4.50 -0.02
N ILE A 51 9.61 -3.45 0.80
CA ILE A 51 10.41 -3.35 2.04
C ILE A 51 9.96 -4.41 3.05
N SER A 52 8.65 -4.63 3.26
CA SER A 52 8.20 -5.65 4.20
C SER A 52 8.60 -7.07 3.77
N CYS A 53 8.43 -7.42 2.49
CA CYS A 53 8.83 -8.72 1.96
C CYS A 53 10.36 -8.93 2.07
N SER A 54 11.13 -7.90 1.72
CA SER A 54 12.59 -7.95 1.80
C SER A 54 13.09 -8.06 3.25
N LEU A 55 12.50 -7.29 4.17
CA LEU A 55 12.84 -7.34 5.59
C LEU A 55 12.47 -8.68 6.22
N ILE A 56 11.31 -9.26 5.88
CA ILE A 56 10.94 -10.60 6.36
C ILE A 56 11.93 -11.65 5.84
N GLY A 57 12.33 -11.58 4.56
CA GLY A 57 13.38 -12.44 4.00
C GLY A 57 14.70 -12.32 4.76
N LEU A 58 15.08 -11.10 5.13
CA LEU A 58 16.30 -10.84 5.89
C LEU A 58 16.20 -11.30 7.36
N MET A 59 15.03 -11.19 8.00
CA MET A 59 14.78 -11.74 9.33
C MET A 59 14.93 -13.27 9.34
N ILE A 60 14.45 -13.94 8.28
CA ILE A 60 14.63 -15.38 8.10
C ILE A 60 16.13 -15.72 7.98
N PHE A 61 16.92 -14.92 7.25
CA PHE A 61 18.37 -15.11 7.16
C PHE A 61 19.12 -14.89 8.48
N CYS A 62 18.78 -13.82 9.21
CA CYS A 62 19.50 -13.39 10.41
C CYS A 62 19.09 -14.19 11.68
N GLY A 63 17.95 -14.89 11.65
CA GLY A 63 17.43 -15.66 12.78
C GLY A 63 16.79 -14.79 13.87
N LEU A 64 16.34 -15.40 14.97
CA LEU A 64 15.75 -14.71 16.12
C LEU A 64 16.84 -14.04 16.98
N ASN A 65 17.24 -12.84 16.57
CA ASN A 65 18.22 -12.00 17.26
C ASN A 65 17.63 -10.62 17.58
N PHE A 66 18.32 -9.83 18.41
CA PHE A 66 17.92 -8.44 18.71
C PHE A 66 17.79 -7.57 17.44
N THR A 67 18.52 -7.92 16.38
CA THR A 67 18.42 -7.32 15.04
C THR A 67 17.04 -7.51 14.40
N THR A 68 16.45 -8.70 14.53
CA THR A 68 15.12 -9.02 13.98
C THR A 68 14.04 -8.18 14.64
N PHE A 69 14.17 -7.94 15.95
CA PHE A 69 13.26 -7.04 16.67
C PHE A 69 13.33 -5.59 16.17
N LYS A 70 14.54 -5.07 15.90
CA LYS A 70 14.71 -3.74 15.29
C LYS A 70 14.06 -3.66 13.91
N MET A 71 14.26 -4.67 13.07
CA MET A 71 13.65 -4.71 11.74
C MET A 71 12.12 -4.78 11.80
N MET A 72 11.56 -5.54 12.75
CA MET A 72 10.11 -5.61 12.96
C MET A 72 9.53 -4.25 13.37
N LEU A 73 10.24 -3.49 14.22
CA LEU A 73 9.84 -2.14 14.61
C LEU A 73 9.78 -1.19 13.40
N VAL A 74 10.74 -1.30 12.49
CA VAL A 74 10.75 -0.51 11.24
C VAL A 74 9.54 -0.82 10.37
N VAL A 75 9.18 -2.10 10.19
CA VAL A 75 7.98 -2.50 9.42
C VAL A 75 6.72 -1.94 10.05
N ALA A 76 6.58 -2.07 11.37
CA ALA A 76 5.41 -1.54 12.10
C ALA A 76 5.30 -0.01 11.93
N PHE A 77 6.42 0.70 12.04
CA PHE A 77 6.44 2.15 11.85
C PHE A 77 6.05 2.55 10.42
N LEU A 78 6.51 1.82 9.41
CA LEU A 78 6.14 2.05 8.01
C LEU A 78 4.63 1.88 7.78
N TRP A 79 4.01 0.89 8.42
CA TRP A 79 2.56 0.68 8.35
C TRP A 79 1.76 1.83 8.93
N PHE A 80 2.21 2.44 10.02
CA PHE A 80 1.58 3.65 10.55
C PHE A 80 1.86 4.88 9.67
N ALA A 81 3.02 4.94 9.00
CA ALA A 81 3.35 6.03 8.09
C ALA A 81 2.45 6.06 6.85
N SER A 82 2.00 4.92 6.34
CA SER A 82 1.16 4.81 5.13
C SER A 82 -0.19 5.58 5.21
N PRO A 83 -1.05 5.37 6.24
CA PRO A 83 -2.31 6.12 6.37
C PRO A 83 -2.08 7.61 6.66
N VAL A 84 -1.05 7.95 7.43
CA VAL A 84 -0.70 9.35 7.74
C VAL A 84 -0.27 10.10 6.48
N SER A 85 0.59 9.47 5.67
CA SER A 85 1.07 10.04 4.41
C SER A 85 -0.07 10.21 3.41
N SER A 86 -0.96 9.21 3.32
CA SER A 86 -2.15 9.27 2.46
C SER A 86 -3.06 10.44 2.84
N HIS A 87 -3.33 10.62 4.13
CA HIS A 87 -4.20 11.69 4.61
C HIS A 87 -3.61 13.09 4.39
N LEU A 88 -2.33 13.28 4.70
CA LEU A 88 -1.62 14.55 4.46
C LEU A 88 -1.59 14.90 2.97
N LEU A 89 -1.34 13.90 2.12
CA LEU A 89 -1.25 14.10 0.69
C LEU A 89 -2.60 14.47 0.06
N SER A 90 -3.70 13.85 0.51
CA SER A 90 -5.05 14.25 0.10
C SER A 90 -5.34 15.71 0.46
N ASN A 91 -4.98 16.16 1.67
CA ASN A 91 -5.18 17.55 2.07
C ASN A 91 -4.32 18.54 1.26
N LEU A 92 -3.08 18.17 0.95
CA LEU A 92 -2.17 18.98 0.12
C LEU A 92 -2.69 19.14 -1.30
N GLU A 93 -3.13 18.04 -1.93
CA GLU A 93 -3.65 18.06 -3.30
C GLU A 93 -4.93 18.91 -3.39
N VAL A 94 -5.84 18.79 -2.41
CA VAL A 94 -7.07 19.61 -2.32
C VAL A 94 -6.77 21.10 -2.18
N THR A 95 -5.72 21.46 -1.45
CA THR A 95 -5.37 22.88 -1.20
C THR A 95 -4.60 23.49 -2.37
N THR A 96 -3.84 22.69 -3.13
CA THR A 96 -2.88 23.19 -4.13
C THR A 96 -3.46 23.22 -5.55
N ASN A 97 -4.41 22.34 -5.89
CA ASN A 97 -4.81 22.11 -7.27
C ASN A 97 -6.25 22.56 -7.57
N GLU A 98 -6.40 23.70 -8.26
CA GLU A 98 -7.72 24.22 -8.71
C GLU A 98 -8.43 23.33 -9.76
N ASN A 99 -7.73 22.38 -10.41
CA ASN A 99 -8.27 21.49 -11.44
C ASN A 99 -8.67 20.10 -10.93
N LEU A 100 -8.81 19.92 -9.61
CA LEU A 100 -9.09 18.60 -8.99
C LEU A 100 -10.41 17.95 -9.46
N LYS A 101 -11.43 18.78 -9.73
CA LYS A 101 -12.76 18.36 -10.20
C LYS A 101 -12.75 17.55 -11.50
N LYS A 102 -11.66 17.61 -12.29
CA LYS A 102 -11.55 16.90 -13.57
C LYS A 102 -11.15 15.43 -13.43
N TYR A 103 -10.52 15.05 -12.32
CA TYR A 103 -9.99 13.69 -12.11
C TYR A 103 -10.49 13.03 -10.82
N CYS A 104 -11.06 13.80 -9.89
CA CYS A 104 -11.63 13.28 -8.64
C CYS A 104 -12.95 14.00 -8.33
N GLN A 105 -14.02 13.26 -8.04
CA GLN A 105 -15.26 13.85 -7.53
C GLN A 105 -15.03 14.29 -6.09
N VAL A 106 -14.76 15.58 -5.93
CA VAL A 106 -14.64 16.21 -4.61
C VAL A 106 -16.04 16.63 -4.18
N TYR A 107 -16.60 15.95 -3.18
CA TYR A 107 -17.85 16.37 -2.55
C TYR A 107 -17.54 17.49 -1.57
N GLU A 108 -18.00 18.70 -1.88
CA GLU A 108 -17.87 19.84 -0.98
C GLU A 108 -18.74 19.67 0.27
N ASN A 109 -19.80 18.85 0.21
CA ASN A 109 -20.71 18.59 1.32
C ASN A 109 -20.91 17.09 1.57
N LEU A 110 -20.79 16.69 2.84
CA LEU A 110 -21.02 15.32 3.30
C LEU A 110 -22.44 14.81 2.97
N SER A 111 -23.41 15.73 2.89
CA SER A 111 -24.81 15.43 2.55
C SER A 111 -25.01 14.90 1.15
N ASP A 112 -24.15 15.29 0.20
CA ASP A 112 -24.24 14.85 -1.19
C ASP A 112 -23.67 13.43 -1.34
N LEU A 113 -22.59 13.12 -0.61
CA LEU A 113 -22.01 11.77 -0.52
C LEU A 113 -22.98 10.79 0.18
N GLU A 114 -23.62 11.22 1.28
CA GLU A 114 -24.60 10.39 2.00
C GLU A 114 -25.82 10.01 1.15
N LYS A 115 -26.23 10.88 0.21
CA LYS A 115 -27.34 10.59 -0.71
C LYS A 115 -26.97 9.52 -1.72
N GLU A 116 -25.83 9.66 -2.39
CA GLU A 116 -25.38 8.64 -3.35
C GLU A 116 -25.09 7.29 -2.69
N LEU A 117 -24.48 7.29 -1.49
CA LEU A 117 -24.21 6.03 -0.77
C LEU A 117 -25.51 5.35 -0.31
N LYS A 118 -26.56 6.13 0.01
CA LYS A 118 -27.90 5.58 0.25
C LYS A 118 -28.56 5.04 -1.02
N GLU A 119 -28.37 5.70 -2.16
CA GLU A 119 -28.90 5.25 -3.45
C GLU A 119 -28.23 3.94 -3.92
N GLU A 120 -26.91 3.84 -3.83
CA GLU A 120 -26.13 2.62 -4.09
C GLU A 120 -26.60 1.46 -3.19
N LYS A 121 -26.72 1.72 -1.88
CA LYS A 121 -27.15 0.71 -0.90
C LYS A 121 -28.60 0.26 -1.09
N ASN A 122 -29.45 1.12 -1.66
CA ASN A 122 -30.81 0.76 -2.06
C ASN A 122 -30.84 -0.08 -3.34
N LYS A 123 -29.91 0.15 -4.29
CA LYS A 123 -29.75 -0.67 -5.49
C LYS A 123 -29.26 -2.08 -5.13
N GLU A 124 -28.23 -2.19 -4.28
CA GLU A 124 -27.76 -3.50 -3.77
C GLU A 124 -28.88 -4.28 -3.09
N LYS A 125 -29.69 -3.62 -2.24
CA LYS A 125 -30.85 -4.27 -1.60
C LYS A 125 -31.95 -4.67 -2.57
N ALA A 126 -32.14 -3.92 -3.66
CA ALA A 126 -33.11 -4.25 -4.70
C ALA A 126 -32.63 -5.42 -5.59
N GLU A 127 -31.32 -5.61 -5.72
CA GLU A 127 -30.71 -6.75 -6.40
C GLU A 127 -30.70 -8.01 -5.51
N GLU A 128 -30.42 -7.89 -4.22
CA GLU A 128 -30.50 -9.01 -3.25
C GLU A 128 -31.94 -9.48 -2.99
N GLY A 129 -32.93 -8.58 -3.03
CA GLY A 129 -34.34 -8.91 -2.83
C GLY A 129 -35.04 -9.56 -4.04
N LYS A 130 -34.30 -9.79 -5.13
CA LYS A 130 -34.79 -10.40 -6.38
C LYS A 130 -34.35 -11.85 -6.56
N VAL A 131 -33.65 -12.42 -5.56
CA VAL A 131 -33.22 -13.83 -5.47
C VAL A 131 -34.22 -14.64 -4.65
#